data_AF-A0A5E4K934-F1
#
_entry.id   AF-A0A5E4K934-F1
#
_cell.length_a   1.000
_cell.length_b   1.000
_cell.length_c   1.000
_cell.angle_alpha   90.00
_cell.angle_beta   90.00
_cell.angle_gamma   90.00
#
_symmetry.space_group_name_H-M   'P 1'
#
loop_
_entity.id
_entity.type
_entity.pdbx_description
1 polymer ?
#
loop_
_entity_poly.entity_id
_entity_poly.type
_entity_poly.pdbx_seq_one_letter_code
_entity_poly.pdbx_strand_id
1 'polypeptide(L)'
;MVWLRNPKKKIRSILIKIGQGRVSEADIASLMELLDRDPSAVPEVLGALAGILNKDNTKAYSSVITILNMAAEKEPELVAGILDAVMGCIRRGKEVPEDWILGSLEILIKISQKYPEKLGCVISDLIMCLENMSVSVREKSYFLLAYLAILQPGVFNGHSKDLVRALNGLNIDERIYSCRLIKKIAEKDPKIVESTYGILEDLSLNHLDSNLRSEAAYAVETLNIIKQKPSGSVKANKVTSEKKEKIMASCYLIKDMPEASDINFSELVELIDVNKKDIENILNGLGLEHMIVKK
;
A
#
# COMPACT_ATOMS: atom_id res chain seq x y z
N MET A 1 -30.38 3.14 33.36
CA MET A 1 -29.27 3.81 32.63
C MET A 1 -28.25 4.37 33.62
N VAL A 2 -27.21 3.62 34.00
CA VAL A 2 -26.21 4.02 35.03
C VAL A 2 -24.78 4.15 34.46
N TRP A 3 -24.59 3.90 33.17
CA TRP A 3 -23.26 3.84 32.53
C TRP A 3 -22.60 5.21 32.25
N LEU A 4 -23.25 6.33 32.54
CA LEU A 4 -22.72 7.67 32.30
C LEU A 4 -21.69 8.16 33.34
N ARG A 5 -21.42 7.41 34.42
CA ARG A 5 -20.68 8.00 35.57
C ARG A 5 -19.15 8.01 35.44
N ASN A 6 -18.52 7.29 34.51
CA ASN A 6 -17.06 7.42 34.30
C ASN A 6 -16.58 6.85 32.93
N PRO A 7 -16.51 7.68 31.86
CA PRO A 7 -16.00 7.29 30.54
C PRO A 7 -14.63 6.61 30.58
N LYS A 8 -13.68 7.16 31.34
CA LYS A 8 -12.31 6.62 31.47
C LYS A 8 -12.30 5.20 32.06
N LYS A 9 -13.15 4.93 33.06
CA LYS A 9 -13.29 3.58 33.63
C LYS A 9 -13.83 2.57 32.60
N LYS A 10 -14.77 3.00 31.75
CA LYS A 10 -15.33 2.16 30.69
C LYS A 10 -14.28 1.85 29.61
N ILE A 11 -13.55 2.86 29.15
CA ILE A 11 -12.42 2.69 28.21
C ILE A 11 -11.41 1.66 28.75
N ARG A 12 -10.94 1.84 29.99
CA ARG A 12 -10.00 0.91 30.63
C ARG A 12 -10.55 -0.52 30.72
N SER A 13 -11.84 -0.67 31.07
CA SER A 13 -12.47 -1.98 31.12
C SER A 13 -12.50 -2.66 29.75
N ILE A 14 -12.76 -1.90 28.67
CA ILE A 14 -12.77 -2.44 27.30
C ILE A 14 -11.34 -2.81 26.87
N LEU A 15 -10.35 -1.96 27.14
CA LEU A 15 -8.93 -2.25 26.85
C LEU A 15 -8.43 -3.54 27.54
N ILE A 16 -8.86 -3.78 28.78
CA ILE A 16 -8.54 -5.04 29.48
C ILE A 16 -9.18 -6.25 28.75
N LYS A 17 -10.44 -6.14 28.32
CA LYS A 17 -11.10 -7.21 27.55
C LYS A 17 -10.40 -7.47 26.22
N ILE A 18 -10.00 -6.41 25.50
CA ILE A 18 -9.21 -6.51 24.26
C ILE A 18 -7.91 -7.26 24.54
N GLY A 19 -7.16 -6.84 25.55
CA GLY A 19 -5.91 -7.49 25.95
C GLY A 19 -6.06 -8.94 26.42
N GLN A 20 -7.28 -9.40 26.72
CA GLN A 20 -7.60 -10.80 27.05
C GLN A 20 -8.17 -11.59 25.86
N GLY A 21 -8.41 -10.95 24.71
CA GLY A 21 -9.09 -11.57 23.57
C GLY A 21 -10.56 -11.90 23.85
N ARG A 22 -11.23 -11.13 24.71
CA ARG A 22 -12.62 -11.35 25.16
C ARG A 22 -13.55 -10.17 24.83
N VAL A 23 -13.13 -9.32 23.92
CA VAL A 23 -13.90 -8.14 23.51
C VAL A 23 -15.02 -8.55 22.55
N SER A 24 -16.20 -7.97 22.72
CA SER A 24 -17.32 -8.15 21.79
C SER A 24 -17.42 -6.97 20.81
N GLU A 25 -18.17 -7.14 19.71
CA GLU A 25 -18.46 -6.04 18.78
C GLU A 25 -19.14 -4.85 19.48
N ALA A 26 -20.02 -5.13 20.45
CA ALA A 26 -20.66 -4.08 21.26
C ALA A 26 -19.65 -3.31 22.13
N ASP A 27 -18.60 -3.98 22.61
CA ASP A 27 -17.50 -3.32 23.33
C ASP A 27 -16.68 -2.43 22.38
N ILE A 28 -16.40 -2.88 21.15
CA ILE A 28 -15.69 -2.10 20.11
C ILE A 28 -16.52 -0.87 19.73
N ALA A 29 -17.80 -1.05 19.39
CA ALA A 29 -18.70 0.05 19.04
C ALA A 29 -18.80 1.07 20.18
N SER A 30 -18.91 0.60 21.43
CA SER A 30 -18.91 1.49 22.58
C SER A 30 -17.57 2.20 22.77
N LEU A 31 -16.42 1.59 22.45
CA LEU A 31 -15.14 2.26 22.52
C LEU A 31 -15.07 3.40 21.50
N MET A 32 -15.46 3.13 20.25
CA MET A 32 -15.47 4.14 19.19
C MET A 32 -16.39 5.31 19.53
N GLU A 33 -17.58 5.05 20.06
CA GLU A 33 -18.50 6.11 20.51
C GLU A 33 -17.90 6.97 21.64
N LEU A 34 -17.16 6.35 22.57
CA LEU A 34 -16.48 7.09 23.64
C LEU A 34 -15.34 7.95 23.10
N LEU A 35 -14.59 7.46 22.12
CA LEU A 35 -13.51 8.21 21.47
C LEU A 35 -14.04 9.39 20.65
N ASP A 36 -15.19 9.22 19.98
CA ASP A 36 -15.85 10.31 19.27
C ASP A 36 -16.33 11.43 20.22
N ARG A 37 -16.78 11.04 21.42
CA ARG A 37 -17.24 11.99 22.46
C ARG A 37 -16.08 12.66 23.21
N ASP A 38 -14.95 11.99 23.35
CA ASP A 38 -13.75 12.49 24.02
C ASP A 38 -12.49 12.20 23.19
N PRO A 39 -12.22 13.01 22.15
CA PRO A 39 -11.05 12.84 21.29
C PRO A 39 -9.71 12.92 22.05
N SER A 40 -9.69 13.58 23.21
CA SER A 40 -8.48 13.69 24.05
C SER A 40 -8.01 12.34 24.60
N ALA A 41 -8.88 11.32 24.62
CA ALA A 41 -8.56 9.97 25.04
C ALA A 41 -7.94 9.10 23.91
N VAL A 42 -8.01 9.53 22.65
CA VAL A 42 -7.51 8.75 21.50
C VAL A 42 -6.03 8.40 21.63
N PRO A 43 -5.10 9.33 21.96
CA PRO A 43 -3.68 8.98 22.10
C PRO A 43 -3.41 7.94 23.20
N GLU A 44 -4.11 8.03 24.34
CA GLU A 44 -3.98 7.05 25.44
C GLU A 44 -4.44 5.66 24.98
N VAL A 45 -5.56 5.59 24.25
CA VAL A 45 -6.11 4.34 23.71
C VAL A 45 -5.18 3.75 22.66
N LEU A 46 -4.67 4.54 21.72
CA LEU A 46 -3.73 4.06 20.71
C LEU A 46 -2.43 3.53 21.34
N GLY A 47 -1.90 4.21 22.35
CA GLY A 47 -0.73 3.73 23.11
C GLY A 47 -1.00 2.40 23.80
N ALA A 48 -2.20 2.21 24.38
CA ALA A 48 -2.58 0.94 24.98
C ALA A 48 -2.73 -0.19 23.94
N LEU A 49 -3.32 0.10 22.78
CA LEU A 49 -3.46 -0.86 21.68
C LEU A 49 -2.10 -1.25 21.09
N ALA A 50 -1.19 -0.30 20.91
CA ALA A 50 0.19 -0.57 20.51
C ALA A 50 0.90 -1.49 21.54
N GLY A 51 0.70 -1.23 22.82
CA GLY A 51 1.19 -2.09 23.89
C GLY A 51 0.59 -3.49 23.91
N ILE A 52 -0.59 -3.70 23.31
CA ILE A 52 -1.20 -5.02 23.13
C ILE A 52 -0.61 -5.73 21.89
N LEU A 53 -0.39 -5.03 20.77
CA LEU A 53 0.27 -5.58 19.57
C LEU A 53 1.73 -5.96 19.80
N ASN A 54 2.41 -5.29 20.71
CA ASN A 54 3.79 -5.62 21.09
C ASN A 54 3.86 -6.81 22.05
N LYS A 55 2.72 -7.29 22.58
CA LYS A 55 2.65 -8.54 23.32
C LYS A 55 2.31 -9.66 22.33
N ASP A 56 2.90 -10.83 22.48
CA ASP A 56 2.59 -12.01 21.64
C ASP A 56 1.24 -12.66 22.01
N ASN A 57 0.23 -11.85 22.33
CA ASN A 57 -1.13 -12.31 22.59
C ASN A 57 -1.96 -12.31 21.31
N THR A 58 -1.79 -13.35 20.51
CA THR A 58 -2.50 -13.64 19.27
C THR A 58 -4.03 -13.45 19.36
N LYS A 59 -4.66 -13.74 20.50
CA LYS A 59 -6.13 -13.62 20.65
C LYS A 59 -6.64 -12.18 20.62
N ALA A 60 -5.79 -11.20 20.90
CA ALA A 60 -6.17 -9.79 20.92
C ALA A 60 -6.00 -9.12 19.55
N TYR A 61 -5.28 -9.73 18.61
CA TYR A 61 -4.77 -9.04 17.42
C TYR A 61 -5.88 -8.65 16.47
N SER A 62 -6.79 -9.57 16.15
CA SER A 62 -7.91 -9.29 15.25
C SER A 62 -8.70 -8.08 15.73
N SER A 63 -9.05 -8.05 17.02
CA SER A 63 -9.79 -6.93 17.60
C SER A 63 -9.00 -5.62 17.61
N VAL A 64 -7.70 -5.67 17.90
CA VAL A 64 -6.86 -4.46 17.84
C VAL A 64 -6.77 -3.94 16.40
N ILE A 65 -6.53 -4.80 15.42
CA ILE A 65 -6.49 -4.44 14.00
C ILE A 65 -7.83 -3.85 13.54
N THR A 66 -8.96 -4.41 13.97
CA THR A 66 -10.28 -3.82 13.68
C THR A 66 -10.41 -2.41 14.26
N ILE A 67 -10.05 -2.21 15.53
CA ILE A 67 -10.13 -0.89 16.18
C ILE A 67 -9.19 0.11 15.50
N LEU A 68 -7.96 -0.31 15.18
CA LEU A 68 -7.00 0.55 14.49
C LEU A 68 -7.44 0.89 13.06
N ASN A 69 -8.09 -0.03 12.35
CA ASN A 69 -8.68 0.24 11.04
C ASN A 69 -9.81 1.28 11.10
N MET A 70 -10.65 1.21 12.14
CA MET A 70 -11.70 2.22 12.38
C MET A 70 -11.09 3.56 12.81
N ALA A 71 -10.03 3.54 13.62
CA ALA A 71 -9.33 4.75 14.05
C ALA A 71 -8.58 5.41 12.89
N ALA A 72 -7.97 4.64 11.99
CA ALA A 72 -7.23 5.16 10.83
C ALA A 72 -8.13 5.87 9.82
N GLU A 73 -9.43 5.51 9.78
CA GLU A 73 -10.42 6.23 8.98
C GLU A 73 -10.59 7.69 9.45
N LYS A 74 -10.70 7.85 10.77
CA LYS A 74 -11.00 9.14 11.41
C LYS A 74 -9.75 9.97 11.67
N GLU A 75 -8.72 9.34 12.24
CA GLU A 75 -7.52 9.98 12.78
C GLU A 75 -6.23 9.29 12.27
N PRO A 76 -5.98 9.23 10.94
CA PRO A 76 -4.84 8.48 10.39
C PRO A 76 -3.48 9.01 10.83
N GLU A 77 -3.35 10.29 11.18
CA GLU A 77 -2.10 10.85 11.70
C GLU A 77 -1.72 10.26 13.06
N LEU A 78 -2.71 10.09 13.94
CA LEU A 78 -2.49 9.52 15.27
C LEU A 78 -2.16 8.03 15.18
N VAL A 79 -2.82 7.30 14.27
CA VAL A 79 -2.49 5.90 14.01
C VAL A 79 -1.11 5.77 13.36
N ALA A 80 -0.69 6.73 12.54
CA ALA A 80 0.67 6.77 12.00
C ALA A 80 1.74 6.86 13.12
N GLY A 81 1.38 7.45 14.27
CA GLY A 81 2.25 7.50 15.45
C GLY A 81 2.57 6.15 16.09
N ILE A 82 1.86 5.08 15.73
CA ILE A 82 2.08 3.71 16.23
C ILE A 82 2.41 2.70 15.12
N LEU A 83 2.92 3.18 13.97
CA LEU A 83 3.26 2.35 12.81
C LEU A 83 4.15 1.16 13.17
N ASP A 84 5.16 1.33 14.01
CA ASP A 84 6.06 0.24 14.40
C ASP A 84 5.30 -0.94 15.04
N ALA A 85 4.27 -0.68 15.83
CA ALA A 85 3.46 -1.72 16.45
C ALA A 85 2.57 -2.44 15.43
N VAL A 86 2.02 -1.70 14.46
CA VAL A 86 1.26 -2.25 13.32
C VAL A 86 2.18 -3.12 12.45
N MET A 87 3.38 -2.64 12.14
CA MET A 87 4.38 -3.34 11.35
C MET A 87 4.94 -4.58 12.06
N GLY A 88 4.91 -4.62 13.39
CA GLY A 88 5.25 -5.82 14.15
C GLY A 88 4.47 -7.06 13.69
N CYS A 89 3.21 -6.90 13.24
CA CYS A 89 2.43 -7.99 12.65
C CYS A 89 3.04 -8.48 11.34
N ILE A 90 3.38 -7.58 10.43
CA ILE A 90 3.97 -7.89 9.12
C ILE A 90 5.35 -8.56 9.28
N ARG A 91 6.19 -8.02 10.18
CA ARG A 91 7.56 -8.50 10.42
C ARG A 91 7.64 -9.90 11.03
N ARG A 92 6.58 -10.36 11.71
CA ARG A 92 6.48 -11.74 12.22
C ARG A 92 6.28 -12.79 11.12
N GLY A 93 6.01 -12.38 9.89
CA GLY A 93 6.06 -13.23 8.71
C GLY A 93 5.10 -14.43 8.77
N LYS A 94 5.60 -15.64 8.55
CA LYS A 94 4.79 -16.86 8.34
C LYS A 94 4.05 -17.35 9.61
N GLU A 95 4.33 -16.77 10.77
CA GLU A 95 3.73 -17.19 12.05
C GLU A 95 2.40 -16.49 12.35
N VAL A 96 2.02 -15.48 11.57
CA VAL A 96 0.76 -14.75 11.74
C VAL A 96 -0.29 -15.14 10.71
N PRO A 97 -1.58 -15.21 11.09
CA PRO A 97 -2.68 -15.37 10.15
C PRO A 97 -2.66 -14.30 9.05
N GLU A 98 -3.00 -14.71 7.83
CA GLU A 98 -3.05 -13.84 6.65
C GLU A 98 -3.95 -12.60 6.88
N ASP A 99 -5.12 -12.79 7.49
CA ASP A 99 -6.07 -11.71 7.80
C ASP A 99 -5.44 -10.56 8.60
N TRP A 100 -4.44 -10.85 9.43
CA TRP A 100 -3.78 -9.82 10.25
C TRP A 100 -2.79 -9.02 9.43
N ILE A 101 -2.10 -9.66 8.49
CA ILE A 101 -1.23 -8.98 7.53
C ILE A 101 -2.10 -8.09 6.64
N LEU A 102 -3.18 -8.62 6.08
CA LEU A 102 -4.11 -7.86 5.23
C LEU A 102 -4.75 -6.68 5.96
N GLY A 103 -5.19 -6.90 7.20
CA GLY A 103 -5.73 -5.84 8.05
C GLY A 103 -4.70 -4.81 8.48
N SER A 104 -3.42 -5.18 8.61
CA SER A 104 -2.33 -4.23 8.84
C SER A 104 -2.05 -3.40 7.60
N LEU A 105 -1.98 -4.03 6.42
CA LEU A 105 -1.84 -3.33 5.14
C LEU A 105 -3.02 -2.38 4.88
N GLU A 106 -4.23 -2.71 5.36
CA GLU A 106 -5.40 -1.82 5.27
C GLU A 106 -5.20 -0.53 6.08
N ILE A 107 -4.70 -0.63 7.30
CA ILE A 107 -4.35 0.53 8.12
C ILE A 107 -3.32 1.41 7.38
N LEU A 108 -2.29 0.79 6.78
CA LEU A 108 -1.26 1.52 6.05
C LEU A 108 -1.82 2.22 4.81
N ILE A 109 -2.74 1.60 4.07
CA ILE A 109 -3.41 2.23 2.93
C ILE A 109 -4.16 3.49 3.38
N LYS A 110 -4.95 3.42 4.45
CA LYS A 110 -5.68 4.58 5.00
C LYS A 110 -4.75 5.69 5.46
N ILE A 111 -3.63 5.35 6.08
CA ILE A 111 -2.59 6.32 6.42
C ILE A 111 -2.00 6.95 5.15
N SER A 112 -1.67 6.13 4.15
CA SER A 112 -1.05 6.61 2.90
C SER A 112 -1.91 7.61 2.13
N GLN A 113 -3.24 7.49 2.22
CA GLN A 113 -4.18 8.38 1.52
C GLN A 113 -4.10 9.84 2.02
N LYS A 114 -3.74 10.06 3.30
CA LYS A 114 -3.64 11.41 3.89
C LYS A 114 -2.20 11.81 4.25
N TYR A 115 -1.36 10.84 4.62
CA TYR A 115 0.00 11.04 5.14
C TYR A 115 1.00 10.05 4.53
N PRO A 116 1.19 10.03 3.19
CA PRO A 116 2.11 9.10 2.53
C PRO A 116 3.56 9.23 3.04
N GLU A 117 3.97 10.41 3.50
CA GLU A 117 5.32 10.69 3.99
C GLU A 117 5.67 9.98 5.29
N LYS A 118 4.66 9.55 6.06
CA LYS A 118 4.85 8.78 7.29
C LYS A 118 5.26 7.34 7.01
N LEU A 119 5.06 6.83 5.78
CA LEU A 119 5.34 5.44 5.43
C LEU A 119 6.77 5.19 4.94
N GLY A 120 7.63 6.21 4.91
CA GLY A 120 9.02 6.04 4.49
C GLY A 120 9.80 5.01 5.31
N CYS A 121 9.50 4.87 6.60
CA CYS A 121 10.18 3.89 7.47
C CYS A 121 9.75 2.43 7.26
N VAL A 122 8.68 2.17 6.49
CA VAL A 122 8.12 0.83 6.30
C VAL A 122 8.29 0.29 4.88
N ILE A 123 8.96 1.02 3.99
CA ILE A 123 9.11 0.65 2.57
C ILE A 123 9.81 -0.70 2.41
N SER A 124 10.86 -0.97 3.19
CA SER A 124 11.56 -2.27 3.14
C SER A 124 10.63 -3.43 3.52
N ASP A 125 9.84 -3.26 4.58
CA ASP A 125 8.87 -4.27 5.03
C ASP A 125 7.76 -4.50 3.99
N LEU A 126 7.31 -3.44 3.31
CA LEU A 126 6.32 -3.55 2.24
C LEU A 126 6.90 -4.27 1.02
N ILE A 127 8.14 -3.98 0.62
CA ILE A 127 8.81 -4.72 -0.45
C ILE A 127 8.94 -6.20 -0.05
N MET A 128 9.26 -6.50 1.21
CA MET A 128 9.26 -7.88 1.73
C MET A 128 7.90 -8.56 1.64
N CYS A 129 6.79 -7.84 1.76
CA CYS A 129 5.46 -8.44 1.54
C CYS A 129 5.24 -8.93 0.10
N LEU A 130 6.03 -8.48 -0.88
CA LEU A 130 6.00 -9.06 -2.23
C LEU A 130 6.55 -10.50 -2.25
N GLU A 131 7.34 -10.91 -1.26
CA GLU A 131 7.83 -12.29 -1.11
C GLU A 131 6.84 -13.20 -0.35
N ASN A 132 5.69 -12.66 0.09
CA ASN A 132 4.72 -13.43 0.87
C ASN A 132 4.15 -14.59 0.05
N MET A 133 3.75 -15.69 0.71
CA MET A 133 3.13 -16.84 0.03
C MET A 133 1.71 -16.55 -0.47
N SER A 134 0.97 -15.67 0.22
CA SER A 134 -0.37 -15.25 -0.18
C SER A 134 -0.30 -14.24 -1.34
N VAL A 135 -1.03 -14.56 -2.42
CA VAL A 135 -1.23 -13.65 -3.56
C VAL A 135 -1.87 -12.35 -3.08
N SER A 136 -2.90 -12.43 -2.24
CA SER A 136 -3.62 -11.26 -1.70
C SER A 136 -2.69 -10.31 -0.94
N VAL A 137 -1.75 -10.84 -0.16
CA VAL A 137 -0.75 -10.02 0.55
C VAL A 137 0.21 -9.35 -0.43
N ARG A 138 0.69 -10.09 -1.44
CA ARG A 138 1.59 -9.54 -2.47
C ARG A 138 0.90 -8.43 -3.26
N GLU A 139 -0.33 -8.65 -3.70
CA GLU A 139 -1.15 -7.69 -4.44
C GLU A 139 -1.38 -6.41 -3.64
N LYS A 140 -1.83 -6.55 -2.39
CA LYS A 140 -2.15 -5.41 -1.53
C LYS A 140 -0.91 -4.60 -1.16
N SER A 141 0.22 -5.28 -0.99
CA SER A 141 1.50 -4.60 -0.80
C SER A 141 1.96 -3.87 -2.06
N TYR A 142 1.90 -4.52 -3.22
CA TYR A 142 2.22 -3.89 -4.50
C TYR A 142 1.35 -2.66 -4.75
N PHE A 143 0.04 -2.73 -4.47
CA PHE A 143 -0.86 -1.58 -4.60
C PHE A 143 -0.37 -0.39 -3.77
N LEU A 144 -0.08 -0.62 -2.48
CA LEU A 144 0.42 0.43 -1.59
C LEU A 144 1.78 0.98 -2.05
N LEU A 145 2.72 0.12 -2.45
CA LEU A 145 4.02 0.53 -2.97
C LEU A 145 3.89 1.34 -4.26
N ALA A 146 3.03 0.91 -5.20
CA ALA A 146 2.78 1.62 -6.44
C ALA A 146 2.14 2.99 -6.18
N TYR A 147 1.22 3.07 -5.23
CA TYR A 147 0.62 4.33 -4.79
C TYR A 147 1.66 5.30 -4.23
N LEU A 148 2.54 4.80 -3.35
CA LEU A 148 3.65 5.57 -2.78
C LEU A 148 4.67 6.00 -3.86
N ALA A 149 4.95 5.16 -4.86
CA ALA A 149 5.86 5.50 -5.95
C ALA A 149 5.34 6.66 -6.81
N ILE A 150 4.00 6.75 -6.97
CA ILE A 150 3.35 7.82 -7.72
C ILE A 150 3.36 9.14 -6.92
N LEU A 151 3.01 9.07 -5.63
CA LEU A 151 2.86 10.27 -4.79
C LEU A 151 4.17 10.80 -4.23
N GLN A 152 5.06 9.91 -3.79
CA GLN A 152 6.27 10.26 -3.07
C GLN A 152 7.43 9.31 -3.41
N PRO A 153 7.94 9.33 -4.65
CA PRO A 153 9.00 8.43 -5.10
C PRO A 153 10.28 8.50 -4.22
N GLY A 154 10.52 9.64 -3.56
CA GLY A 154 11.66 9.81 -2.66
C GLY A 154 11.70 8.87 -1.45
N VAL A 155 10.58 8.24 -1.05
CA VAL A 155 10.58 7.23 0.03
C VAL A 155 11.32 5.96 -0.35
N PHE A 156 11.56 5.72 -1.63
CA PHE A 156 12.28 4.55 -2.13
C PHE A 156 13.81 4.73 -2.14
N ASN A 157 14.31 5.91 -1.76
CA ASN A 157 15.74 6.16 -1.66
C ASN A 157 16.41 5.19 -0.68
N GLY A 158 17.44 4.49 -1.13
CA GLY A 158 18.16 3.50 -0.33
C GLY A 158 17.57 2.08 -0.35
N HIS A 159 16.42 1.87 -0.98
CA HIS A 159 15.76 0.56 -1.07
C HIS A 159 16.07 -0.24 -2.35
N SER A 160 17.08 0.17 -3.12
CA SER A 160 17.42 -0.50 -4.38
C SER A 160 17.84 -1.96 -4.18
N LYS A 161 18.44 -2.31 -3.03
CA LYS A 161 18.75 -3.72 -2.68
C LYS A 161 17.50 -4.55 -2.43
N ASP A 162 16.48 -3.97 -1.80
CA ASP A 162 15.21 -4.66 -1.56
C ASP A 162 14.49 -4.93 -2.88
N LEU A 163 14.50 -3.96 -3.80
CA LEU A 163 13.94 -4.11 -5.14
C LEU A 163 14.69 -5.15 -5.99
N VAL A 164 16.02 -5.18 -5.90
CA VAL A 164 16.85 -6.22 -6.54
C VAL A 164 16.51 -7.61 -6.00
N ARG A 165 16.29 -7.73 -4.70
CA ARG A 165 15.87 -9.01 -4.10
C ARG A 165 14.50 -9.45 -4.65
N ALA A 166 13.52 -8.56 -4.67
CA ALA A 166 12.17 -8.86 -5.15
C ALA A 166 12.14 -9.22 -6.67
N LEU A 167 13.02 -8.63 -7.48
CA LEU A 167 13.22 -9.06 -8.89
C LEU A 167 13.74 -10.50 -9.03
N ASN A 168 14.46 -10.99 -8.02
CA ASN A 168 14.95 -12.37 -7.94
C ASN A 168 14.02 -13.30 -7.14
N GLY A 169 12.80 -12.84 -6.86
CA GLY A 169 11.77 -13.53 -6.11
C GLY A 169 11.47 -14.94 -6.60
N LEU A 170 10.82 -15.78 -5.79
CA LEU A 170 10.46 -17.14 -6.21
C LEU A 170 9.20 -17.17 -7.07
N ASN A 171 8.27 -16.24 -6.82
CA ASN A 171 6.99 -16.21 -7.50
C ASN A 171 7.03 -15.32 -8.74
N ILE A 172 6.32 -15.70 -9.80
CA ILE A 172 6.33 -14.95 -11.06
C ILE A 172 5.67 -13.58 -10.90
N ASP A 173 4.61 -13.50 -10.12
CA ASP A 173 3.84 -12.28 -9.83
C ASP A 173 4.64 -11.31 -8.95
N GLU A 174 5.39 -11.79 -7.96
CA GLU A 174 6.37 -10.99 -7.20
C GLU A 174 7.35 -10.26 -8.13
N ARG A 175 7.93 -10.99 -9.09
CA ARG A 175 8.86 -10.41 -10.08
C ARG A 175 8.15 -9.41 -10.99
N ILE A 176 6.95 -9.73 -11.46
CA ILE A 176 6.11 -8.83 -12.28
C ILE A 176 5.79 -7.54 -11.52
N TYR A 177 5.34 -7.63 -10.27
CA TYR A 177 5.06 -6.47 -9.41
C TYR A 177 6.31 -5.64 -9.17
N SER A 178 7.47 -6.28 -9.00
CA SER A 178 8.76 -5.61 -8.86
C SER A 178 9.14 -4.83 -10.12
N CYS A 179 9.00 -5.42 -11.32
CA CYS A 179 9.21 -4.73 -12.60
C CYS A 179 8.30 -3.50 -12.72
N ARG A 180 7.00 -3.66 -12.45
CA ARG A 180 6.02 -2.57 -12.51
C ARG A 180 6.29 -1.46 -11.51
N LEU A 181 6.67 -1.82 -10.28
CA LEU A 181 7.04 -0.86 -9.24
C LEU A 181 8.27 -0.06 -9.66
N ILE A 182 9.32 -0.73 -10.14
CA ILE A 182 10.54 -0.08 -10.60
C ILE A 182 10.24 0.86 -11.77
N LYS A 183 9.43 0.44 -12.74
CA LYS A 183 8.97 1.31 -13.82
C LYS A 183 8.32 2.59 -13.27
N LYS A 184 7.37 2.47 -12.33
CA LYS A 184 6.68 3.62 -11.71
C LYS A 184 7.62 4.55 -10.96
N ILE A 185 8.60 4.01 -10.24
CA ILE A 185 9.64 4.82 -9.58
C ILE A 185 10.49 5.53 -10.63
N ALA A 186 10.92 4.80 -11.67
CA ALA A 186 11.76 5.33 -12.74
C ALA A 186 11.09 6.44 -13.55
N GLU A 187 9.78 6.37 -13.77
CA GLU A 187 8.99 7.44 -14.42
C GLU A 187 9.11 8.79 -13.69
N LYS A 188 9.39 8.77 -12.38
CA LYS A 188 9.54 9.98 -11.55
C LYS A 188 11.01 10.33 -11.29
N ASP A 189 11.79 9.36 -10.83
CA ASP A 189 13.22 9.51 -10.56
C ASP A 189 13.95 8.19 -10.83
N PRO A 190 14.54 8.02 -12.03
CA PRO A 190 15.23 6.78 -12.41
C PRO A 190 16.51 6.53 -11.62
N LYS A 191 17.10 7.55 -10.97
CA LYS A 191 18.34 7.37 -10.20
C LYS A 191 18.12 6.48 -8.99
N ILE A 192 16.90 6.46 -8.44
CA ILE A 192 16.53 5.64 -7.28
C ILE A 192 16.69 4.14 -7.58
N VAL A 193 16.37 3.76 -8.82
CA VAL A 193 16.27 2.37 -9.27
C VAL A 193 17.28 2.03 -10.37
N GLU A 194 18.25 2.90 -10.65
CA GLU A 194 19.22 2.68 -11.71
C GLU A 194 20.01 1.36 -11.54
N SER A 195 20.29 0.97 -10.29
CA SER A 195 21.01 -0.27 -10.00
C SER A 195 20.27 -1.55 -10.38
N THR A 196 18.97 -1.48 -10.68
CA THR A 196 18.20 -2.65 -11.11
C THR A 196 18.33 -2.94 -12.61
N TYR A 197 18.94 -2.03 -13.38
CA TYR A 197 18.98 -2.09 -14.84
C TYR A 197 19.48 -3.44 -15.38
N GLY A 198 20.63 -3.92 -14.90
CA GLY A 198 21.23 -5.16 -15.42
C GLY A 198 20.36 -6.40 -15.21
N ILE A 199 19.61 -6.45 -14.11
CA ILE A 199 18.70 -7.57 -13.81
C ILE A 199 17.46 -7.48 -14.69
N LEU A 200 16.90 -6.28 -14.87
CA LEU A 200 15.76 -6.07 -15.75
C LEU A 200 16.11 -6.40 -17.21
N GLU A 201 17.30 -6.03 -17.66
CA GLU A 201 17.77 -6.35 -19.01
C GLU A 201 17.89 -7.87 -19.21
N ASP A 202 18.53 -8.57 -18.27
CA ASP A 202 18.62 -10.04 -18.30
C ASP A 202 17.22 -10.70 -18.29
N LEU A 203 16.33 -10.26 -17.40
CA LEU A 203 14.95 -10.75 -17.33
C LEU A 203 14.21 -10.52 -18.65
N SER A 204 14.37 -9.35 -19.27
CA SER A 204 13.68 -8.99 -20.52
C SER A 204 14.11 -9.86 -21.72
N LEU A 205 15.37 -10.27 -21.76
CA LEU A 205 15.96 -11.01 -22.87
C LEU A 205 15.85 -12.53 -22.70
N ASN A 206 16.02 -13.02 -21.47
CA ASN A 206 16.33 -14.43 -21.22
C ASN A 206 15.24 -15.20 -20.46
N HIS A 207 14.28 -14.52 -19.81
CA HIS A 207 13.30 -15.22 -18.98
C HIS A 207 12.26 -16.00 -19.82
N LEU A 208 11.88 -17.19 -19.37
CA LEU A 208 10.95 -18.07 -20.12
C LEU A 208 9.54 -17.48 -20.22
N ASP A 209 9.06 -16.85 -19.14
CA ASP A 209 7.74 -16.22 -19.08
C ASP A 209 7.67 -14.93 -19.93
N SER A 210 6.74 -14.88 -20.88
CA SER A 210 6.58 -13.75 -21.80
C SER A 210 6.04 -12.48 -21.12
N ASN A 211 5.22 -12.63 -20.08
CA ASN A 211 4.64 -11.50 -19.37
C ASN A 211 5.72 -10.81 -18.54
N LEU A 212 6.52 -11.56 -17.79
CA LEU A 212 7.66 -11.01 -17.07
C LEU A 212 8.68 -10.37 -18.01
N ARG A 213 8.98 -10.99 -19.16
CA ARG A 213 9.86 -10.38 -20.18
C ARG A 213 9.34 -9.01 -20.62
N SER A 214 8.04 -8.93 -20.92
CA SER A 214 7.41 -7.70 -21.39
C SER A 214 7.44 -6.60 -20.31
N GLU A 215 7.13 -6.95 -19.07
CA GLU A 215 7.17 -6.00 -17.94
C GLU A 215 8.58 -5.53 -17.62
N ALA A 216 9.57 -6.42 -17.70
CA ALA A 216 10.98 -6.07 -17.55
C ALA A 216 11.44 -5.15 -18.69
N ALA A 217 11.05 -5.45 -19.94
CA ALA A 217 11.38 -4.62 -21.10
C ALA A 217 10.81 -3.20 -20.97
N TYR A 218 9.56 -3.05 -20.50
CA TYR A 218 8.99 -1.73 -20.24
C TYR A 218 9.74 -0.95 -19.16
N ALA A 219 10.20 -1.62 -18.09
CA ALA A 219 11.00 -0.97 -17.07
C ALA A 219 12.38 -0.53 -17.60
N VAL A 220 13.05 -1.36 -18.41
CA VAL A 220 14.32 -1.02 -19.11
C VAL A 220 14.14 0.17 -20.03
N GLU A 221 13.08 0.18 -20.84
CA GLU A 221 12.79 1.28 -21.76
C GLU A 221 12.62 2.60 -21.02
N THR A 222 11.84 2.62 -19.93
CA THR A 222 11.67 3.82 -19.08
C THR A 222 13.01 4.32 -18.54
N LEU A 223 13.89 3.43 -18.07
CA LEU A 223 15.22 3.79 -17.58
C LEU A 223 16.11 4.38 -18.70
N ASN A 224 16.02 3.83 -19.91
CA ASN A 224 16.82 4.26 -21.06
C ASN A 224 16.34 5.60 -21.66
N ILE A 225 15.03 5.82 -21.76
CA ILE A 225 14.45 7.10 -22.25
C ILE A 225 14.97 8.27 -21.41
N ILE A 226 15.10 8.07 -20.09
CA ILE A 226 15.51 9.16 -19.20
C ILE A 226 17.03 9.35 -19.18
N LYS A 227 17.83 8.30 -19.40
CA LYS A 227 19.29 8.42 -19.64
C LYS A 227 19.62 9.23 -20.90
N GLN A 228 18.78 9.18 -21.94
CA GLN A 228 18.99 9.90 -23.19
C GLN A 228 18.51 11.37 -23.15
N LYS A 229 17.80 11.83 -22.12
CA LYS A 229 17.58 13.26 -21.89
C LYS A 229 18.82 13.83 -21.19
N PRO A 230 19.67 14.62 -21.87
CA PRO A 230 20.78 15.27 -21.19
C PRO A 230 20.20 16.25 -20.15
N SER A 231 20.92 16.41 -19.05
CA SER A 231 20.72 17.45 -18.05
C SER A 231 20.86 18.85 -18.67
N GLY A 232 19.84 19.28 -19.40
CA GLY A 232 19.71 20.60 -19.98
C GLY A 232 18.63 21.37 -19.21
N SER A 233 19.05 22.44 -18.56
CA SER A 233 18.22 23.41 -17.83
C SER A 233 16.80 23.56 -18.39
N VAL A 234 15.79 23.06 -17.67
CA VAL A 234 14.40 23.42 -17.97
C VAL A 234 14.14 24.79 -17.35
N LYS A 235 14.31 25.85 -18.15
CA LYS A 235 13.64 27.12 -17.88
C LYS A 235 12.13 26.83 -17.84
N ALA A 236 11.49 27.25 -16.76
CA ALA A 236 10.07 27.14 -16.54
C ALA A 236 9.30 27.75 -17.72
N ASN A 237 8.68 26.91 -18.54
CA ASN A 237 7.68 27.33 -19.51
C ASN A 237 6.35 26.67 -19.13
N LYS A 238 5.38 27.51 -18.79
CA LYS A 238 3.97 27.17 -18.60
C LYS A 238 3.49 26.31 -19.78
N VAL A 239 3.11 25.07 -19.52
CA VAL A 239 2.46 24.22 -20.52
C VAL A 239 0.95 24.51 -20.45
N THR A 240 0.43 25.13 -21.51
CA THR A 240 -1.00 25.30 -21.74
C THR A 240 -1.68 23.97 -22.09
N SER A 241 -2.98 23.91 -21.80
CA SER A 241 -3.85 22.73 -21.77
C SER A 241 -3.91 21.87 -23.04
N GLU A 242 -3.44 22.36 -24.19
CA GLU A 242 -3.58 21.67 -25.48
C GLU A 242 -2.54 20.56 -25.72
N LYS A 243 -1.44 20.52 -24.95
CA LYS A 243 -0.39 19.50 -25.13
C LYS A 243 -0.63 18.19 -24.36
N LYS A 244 -1.61 18.16 -23.44
CA LYS A 244 -2.01 16.95 -22.69
C LYS A 244 -2.84 15.99 -23.54
N GLU A 245 -3.68 16.49 -24.45
CA GLU A 245 -4.57 15.64 -25.27
C GLU A 245 -3.82 14.82 -26.32
N LYS A 246 -2.67 15.30 -26.82
CA LYS A 246 -1.89 14.58 -27.83
C LYS A 246 -1.11 13.38 -27.30
N ILE A 247 -0.83 13.32 -25.98
CA ILE A 247 -0.16 12.16 -25.34
C ILE A 247 -1.19 11.07 -24.99
N MET A 248 -2.44 11.46 -24.71
CA MET A 248 -3.55 10.53 -24.47
C MET A 248 -3.97 9.75 -25.72
N ALA A 249 -3.77 10.31 -26.91
CA ALA A 249 -4.19 9.69 -28.17
C ALA A 249 -3.29 8.55 -28.66
N SER A 250 -2.06 8.38 -28.15
CA SER A 250 -1.15 7.31 -28.61
C SER A 250 -1.19 6.02 -27.79
N CYS A 251 -2.07 5.93 -26.78
CA CYS A 251 -2.21 4.73 -25.94
C CYS A 251 -3.31 3.77 -26.43
N TYR A 252 -4.06 4.12 -27.48
CA TYR A 252 -5.11 3.25 -28.03
C TYR A 252 -4.64 2.59 -29.30
N LEU A 253 -4.04 1.41 -29.19
CA LEU A 253 -4.06 0.36 -30.22
C LEU A 253 -3.52 -0.94 -29.60
N ILE A 254 -4.42 -1.83 -29.18
CA ILE A 254 -4.50 -3.25 -29.57
C ILE A 254 -5.74 -3.83 -28.90
N LYS A 255 -6.63 -4.37 -29.73
CA LYS A 255 -7.82 -5.13 -29.37
C LYS A 255 -7.50 -6.63 -29.36
N ASP A 256 -8.26 -7.31 -28.50
CA ASP A 256 -8.69 -8.71 -28.56
C ASP A 256 -7.80 -9.84 -28.00
N MET A 257 -8.35 -10.41 -26.91
CA MET A 257 -8.57 -11.85 -26.63
C MET A 257 -7.61 -12.61 -25.68
N PRO A 258 -8.08 -13.69 -25.00
CA PRO A 258 -8.65 -13.65 -23.65
C PRO A 258 -7.99 -14.67 -22.69
N GLU A 259 -8.53 -14.76 -21.46
CA GLU A 259 -8.27 -15.80 -20.43
C GLU A 259 -6.96 -15.68 -19.63
N ALA A 260 -7.04 -14.97 -18.51
CA ALA A 260 -6.38 -15.37 -17.27
C ALA A 260 -7.15 -14.79 -16.08
N SER A 261 -8.02 -15.64 -15.52
CA SER A 261 -8.48 -15.71 -14.13
C SER A 261 -8.90 -14.42 -13.43
N ASP A 262 -10.19 -14.41 -13.05
CA ASP A 262 -10.85 -13.53 -12.10
C ASP A 262 -9.98 -13.25 -10.85
N ILE A 263 -9.27 -12.12 -10.85
CA ILE A 263 -8.72 -11.50 -9.65
C ILE A 263 -9.75 -10.47 -9.21
N ASN A 264 -10.39 -10.72 -8.06
CA ASN A 264 -11.49 -9.90 -7.58
C ASN A 264 -10.97 -8.61 -6.92
N PHE A 265 -10.59 -7.63 -7.73
CA PHE A 265 -10.20 -6.28 -7.30
C PHE A 265 -11.40 -5.40 -6.86
N SER A 266 -12.63 -5.92 -6.86
CA SER A 266 -13.82 -5.11 -6.52
C SER A 266 -13.77 -4.58 -5.09
N GLU A 267 -13.18 -5.33 -4.15
CA GLU A 267 -13.05 -4.94 -2.74
C GLU A 267 -12.06 -3.77 -2.53
N LEU A 268 -11.08 -3.58 -3.44
CA LEU A 268 -10.09 -2.49 -3.33
C LEU A 268 -10.65 -1.13 -3.79
N VAL A 269 -11.69 -1.14 -4.64
CA VAL A 269 -12.37 0.07 -5.10
C VAL A 269 -13.27 0.65 -4.01
N GLU A 270 -13.81 -0.20 -3.13
CA GLU A 270 -14.69 0.22 -2.01
C GLU A 270 -13.94 0.88 -0.85
N LEU A 271 -12.60 0.79 -0.81
CA LEU A 271 -11.74 1.30 0.27
C LEU A 271 -11.18 2.71 0.02
N ILE A 272 -11.61 3.36 -1.06
CA ILE A 272 -11.11 4.68 -1.47
C ILE A 272 -12.27 5.68 -1.43
N ASP A 273 -12.35 6.50 -0.38
CA ASP A 273 -13.25 7.66 -0.34
C ASP A 273 -12.59 8.85 -1.06
N VAL A 274 -12.46 8.76 -2.39
CA VAL A 274 -11.87 9.81 -3.24
C VAL A 274 -12.69 9.96 -4.51
N ASN A 275 -12.79 11.21 -4.99
CA ASN A 275 -13.43 11.63 -6.23
C ASN A 275 -13.24 10.59 -7.35
N LYS A 276 -14.35 10.11 -7.90
CA LYS A 276 -14.42 9.07 -8.95
C LYS A 276 -13.43 9.28 -10.09
N LYS A 277 -13.17 10.54 -10.46
CA LYS A 277 -12.24 10.91 -11.53
C LYS A 277 -10.78 10.61 -11.18
N ASP A 278 -10.39 10.72 -9.92
CA ASP A 278 -9.04 10.41 -9.46
C ASP A 278 -8.83 8.89 -9.39
N ILE A 279 -9.84 8.14 -8.98
CA ILE A 279 -9.82 6.66 -9.04
C ILE A 279 -9.74 6.19 -10.49
N GLU A 280 -10.54 6.74 -11.41
CA GLU A 280 -10.45 6.41 -12.84
C GLU A 280 -9.06 6.71 -13.41
N ASN A 281 -8.45 7.84 -13.04
CA ASN A 281 -7.09 8.18 -13.46
C ASN A 281 -6.04 7.21 -12.86
N ILE A 282 -6.23 6.77 -11.62
CA ILE A 282 -5.35 5.79 -10.96
C ILE A 282 -5.50 4.41 -11.60
N LEU A 283 -6.73 3.91 -11.80
CA LEU A 283 -7.00 2.63 -12.44
C LEU A 283 -6.49 2.59 -13.87
N ASN A 284 -6.67 3.68 -14.64
CA ASN A 284 -6.08 3.82 -15.96
C ASN A 284 -4.54 3.81 -15.89
N GLY A 285 -3.95 4.51 -14.92
CA GLY A 285 -2.50 4.48 -14.67
C GLY A 285 -1.96 3.14 -14.14
N LEU A 286 -2.83 2.23 -13.70
CA LEU A 286 -2.52 0.86 -13.29
C LEU A 286 -2.81 -0.19 -14.37
N GLY A 287 -3.35 0.21 -15.54
CA GLY A 287 -3.75 -0.71 -16.61
C GLY A 287 -4.99 -1.55 -16.28
N LEU A 288 -5.80 -1.10 -15.32
CA LEU A 288 -6.99 -1.78 -14.80
C LEU A 288 -8.30 -1.17 -15.36
N GLU A 289 -8.28 -0.75 -16.63
CA GLU A 289 -9.39 -0.02 -17.26
C GLU A 289 -10.69 -0.84 -17.32
N HIS A 290 -10.57 -2.16 -17.44
CA HIS A 290 -11.68 -3.11 -17.48
C HIS A 290 -12.50 -3.14 -16.20
N MET A 291 -12.02 -2.55 -15.11
CA MET A 291 -12.72 -2.46 -13.84
C MET A 291 -13.57 -1.18 -13.68
N ILE A 292 -13.49 -0.23 -14.61
CA ILE A 292 -14.33 0.96 -14.57
C ILE A 292 -15.75 0.58 -15.03
N VAL A 293 -16.64 0.29 -14.09
CA VAL A 293 -18.06 -0.01 -14.39
C VAL A 293 -18.73 1.25 -14.93
N LYS A 294 -18.93 1.31 -16.25
CA LYS A 294 -19.78 2.32 -16.90
C LYS A 294 -21.24 2.01 -16.55
N LYS A 295 -21.83 2.81 -15.66
CA LYS A 295 -23.30 2.90 -15.55
C LYS A 295 -23.85 3.71 -16.71
#